data_AF-A0A3F2TZ47-F1
#
_entry.id   AF-A0A3F2TZ47-F1
#
_cell.length_a   1.000
_cell.length_b   1.000
_cell.length_c   1.000
_cell.angle_alpha   90.00
_cell.angle_beta   90.00
_cell.angle_gamma   90.00
#
_symmetry.space_group_name_H-M   'P 1'
#
loop_
_entity.id
_entity.type
_entity.pdbx_description
1 polymer ?
#
loop_
_entity_poly.entity_id
_entity_poly.type
_entity_poly.pdbx_seq_one_letter_code
_entity_poly.pdbx_strand_id
1 'polypeptide(L)' 'MATKKPIVGYAVYGPPITGLPHLAVTLLPDGKVEAKRFDSREAAEEYSSEMAKGLKPDTVKH' A
#
# COMPACT_ATOMS: atom_id res chain seq x y z
N MET A 1 -14.43 -8.33 13.48
CA MET A 1 -14.52 -7.97 12.04
C MET A 1 -13.48 -6.88 11.80
N ALA A 2 -12.36 -7.20 11.17
CA ALA A 2 -11.36 -6.19 10.83
C ALA A 2 -11.96 -5.31 9.73
N THR A 3 -12.36 -4.09 10.09
CA THR A 3 -12.84 -3.08 9.16
C THR A 3 -11.74 -2.85 8.12
N LYS A 4 -11.94 -3.38 6.90
CA LYS A 4 -11.09 -3.08 5.74
C LYS A 4 -11.12 -1.57 5.54
N LYS A 5 -10.11 -0.88 6.04
CA LYS A 5 -9.94 0.57 5.85
C LYS A 5 -9.78 0.79 4.33
N PRO A 6 -10.68 1.53 3.67
CA PRO A 6 -10.60 1.71 2.23
C PRO A 6 -9.36 2.55 1.89
N ILE A 7 -8.37 1.94 1.26
CA ILE A 7 -7.11 2.62 0.91
C ILE A 7 -7.36 3.53 -0.30
N VAL A 8 -6.84 4.76 -0.28
CA VAL A 8 -7.05 5.77 -1.33
C VAL A 8 -5.97 5.70 -2.40
N GLY A 9 -4.76 5.31 -2.02
CA GLY A 9 -3.64 5.27 -2.94
C GLY A 9 -2.48 4.47 -2.40
N TYR A 10 -1.62 4.04 -3.30
CA TYR A 10 -0.44 3.27 -2.96
C TYR A 10 0.75 3.73 -3.79
N ALA A 11 1.94 3.76 -3.19
CA ALA A 11 3.21 3.97 -3.89
C ALA A 11 4.31 3.07 -3.30
N VAL A 12 5.10 2.41 -4.15
CA VAL A 12 6.39 1.85 -3.74
C VAL A 12 7.46 2.92 -3.95
N TYR A 13 8.20 3.23 -2.90
CA TYR A 13 9.39 4.05 -3.00
C TYR A 13 10.63 3.16 -2.98
N GLY A 14 11.39 3.21 -4.07
CA GLY A 14 12.72 2.62 -4.16
C GLY A 14 13.74 3.53 -3.47
N PRO A 15 14.64 2.99 -2.64
CA PRO A 15 15.64 3.79 -1.96
C PRO A 15 16.59 4.47 -2.98
N PRO A 16 16.92 5.75 -2.81
CA PRO A 16 17.87 6.46 -3.68
C PRO A 16 19.32 6.05 -3.42
N ILE A 17 19.59 5.34 -2.31
CA ILE A 17 20.90 4.92 -1.86
C ILE A 17 20.86 3.41 -1.61
N THR A 18 21.87 2.69 -2.07
CA THR A 18 22.03 1.25 -1.84
C THR A 18 22.16 0.96 -0.34
N GLY A 19 21.37 0.04 0.20
CA GLY A 19 21.38 -0.35 1.61
C GLY A 19 20.26 0.25 2.48
N LEU A 20 19.40 1.10 1.93
CA LEU A 20 18.15 1.52 2.58
C LEU A 20 17.00 0.55 2.22
N PRO A 21 16.03 0.33 3.12
CA PRO A 21 14.88 -0.52 2.84
C PRO A 21 13.95 0.12 1.80
N HIS A 22 13.25 -0.72 1.04
CA HIS A 22 12.11 -0.31 0.24
C HIS A 22 10.96 0.15 1.13
N LEU A 23 10.23 1.17 0.67
CA LEU A 23 9.10 1.70 1.43
C LEU A 23 7.82 1.49 0.63
N ALA A 24 6.87 0.78 1.23
CA ALA A 24 5.49 0.76 0.80
C ALA A 24 4.76 1.93 1.47
N VAL A 25 4.23 2.85 0.68
CA VAL A 25 3.47 3.99 1.16
C VAL A 25 2.01 3.79 0.80
N THR A 26 1.15 3.81 1.81
CA THR A 26 -0.28 3.57 1.70
C THR A 26 -1.02 4.82 2.17
N LEU A 27 -1.80 5.43 1.29
CA LEU A 27 -2.68 6.55 1.64
C LEU A 27 -4.03 6.00 2.09
N LEU A 28 -4.42 6.31 3.31
CA LEU A 28 -5.69 5.93 3.92
C LEU A 28 -6.81 6.94 3.60
N PRO A 29 -8.09 6.58 3.77
CA PRO A 29 -9.23 7.44 3.44
C PRO A 29 -9.42 8.59 4.42
N ASP A 30 -8.82 8.44 5.59
CA ASP A 30 -8.76 9.44 6.66
C ASP A 30 -7.72 10.54 6.38
N GLY A 31 -7.09 10.53 5.20
CA GLY A 31 -5.96 11.43 4.87
C GLY A 31 -4.64 11.06 5.55
N LYS A 32 -4.60 9.92 6.25
CA LYS A 32 -3.39 9.39 6.90
C LYS A 32 -2.51 8.67 5.88
N VAL A 33 -1.21 8.77 6.07
CA VAL A 33 -0.23 8.02 5.28
C VAL A 33 0.46 7.00 6.18
N GLU A 34 0.41 5.74 5.81
CA GLU A 34 1.18 4.67 6.43
C GLU A 34 2.37 4.33 5.55
N ALA A 35 3.56 4.29 6.15
CA ALA A 35 4.78 3.89 5.47
C ALA A 35 5.35 2.64 6.14
N LYS A 36 5.50 1.56 5.37
CA LYS A 36 6.02 0.28 5.85
C LYS A 36 7.33 -0.04 5.13
N ARG A 37 8.35 -0.41 5.91
CA ARG A 37 9.67 -0.79 5.42
C ARG A 37 9.68 -2.26 5.00
N PHE A 38 10.35 -2.53 3.91
CA PHE A 38 10.56 -3.85 3.34
C PHE A 38 12.02 -3.97 2.90
N ASP A 39 12.63 -5.13 3.13
CA ASP A 39 14.00 -5.38 2.72
C ASP A 39 14.13 -5.57 1.20
N SER A 40 13.04 -5.94 0.53
CA SER A 40 12.99 -6.20 -0.91
C SER A 40 11.87 -5.46 -1.61
N ARG A 41 12.15 -5.04 -2.85
CA ARG A 41 11.16 -4.44 -3.76
C ARG A 41 9.95 -5.35 -3.96
N GLU A 42 10.19 -6.64 -4.17
CA GLU A 42 9.15 -7.65 -4.41
C GLU A 42 8.16 -7.74 -3.25
N ALA A 43 8.65 -7.69 -2.00
CA ALA A 43 7.79 -7.72 -0.82
C ALA A 43 6.94 -6.44 -0.70
N ALA A 44 7.48 -5.29 -1.08
CA ALA A 44 6.71 -4.05 -1.16
C ALA A 44 5.68 -4.09 -2.31
N GLU A 45 6.02 -4.65 -3.46
CA GLU A 45 5.09 -4.80 -4.59
C GLU A 45 4.00 -5.86 -4.34
N GLU A 46 4.30 -6.92 -3.60
CA GLU A 46 3.32 -7.91 -3.18
C GLU A 46 2.34 -7.32 -2.16
N TYR A 47 2.86 -6.62 -1.15
CA TYR A 47 2.03 -5.89 -0.19
C TYR A 47 1.15 -4.84 -0.86
N SER A 48 1.68 -4.08 -1.83
CA SER A 48 0.91 -3.20 -2.71
C SER A 48 -0.26 -3.94 -3.36
N SER A 49 0.05 -5.07 -3.99
CA SER A 49 -0.89 -5.84 -4.77
C SER A 49 -1.98 -6.44 -3.89
N GLU A 50 -1.66 -6.88 -2.67
CA GLU A 50 -2.65 -7.34 -1.69
C GLU A 50 -3.55 -6.20 -1.22
N MET A 51 -2.98 -5.03 -0.94
CA MET A 51 -3.73 -3.84 -0.56
C MET A 51 -4.65 -3.38 -1.69
N ALA A 52 -4.17 -3.40 -2.94
CA ALA A 52 -4.95 -3.11 -4.13
C ALA A 52 -6.02 -4.17 -4.44
N LYS A 53 -5.77 -5.45 -4.16
CA LYS A 53 -6.79 -6.51 -4.25
C LYS A 53 -7.87 -6.36 -3.17
N GLY A 54 -7.53 -5.75 -2.03
CA GLY A 54 -8.47 -5.28 -1.02
C GLY A 54 -9.38 -4.13 -1.50
N LEU A 55 -8.99 -3.43 -2.58
CA LEU A 55 -9.71 -2.34 -3.26
C LEU A 55 -10.64 -2.80 -4.37
N LYS A 56 -10.99 -4.10 -4.46
CA LYS A 56 -12.11 -4.48 -5.35
C LYS A 56 -13.29 -3.58 -4.98
N PRO A 57 -13.73 -2.67 -5.87
CA PRO A 57 -14.86 -1.84 -5.59
C PRO A 57 -16.00 -2.81 -5.34
N ASP A 58 -16.56 -2.78 -4.13
CA ASP A 58 -17.89 -3.34 -3.97
C ASP A 58 -18.74 -2.57 -4.98
N THR A 59 -19.17 -3.29 -6.01
CA THR A 59 -19.88 -2.81 -7.17
C THR A 59 -20.86 -1.72 -6.76
N VAL A 60 -20.49 -0.45 -6.93
CA VAL A 60 -21.44 0.65 -6.87
C VAL A 60 -22.29 0.48 -8.11
N LYS A 61 -23.37 -0.31 -7.98
CA LYS A 61 -24.47 -0.33 -8.94
C LYS A 61 -25.03 1.08 -8.94
N HIS A 62 -24.77 1.79 -10.03
CA HIS A 62 -25.42 3.05 -10.34
C HIS A 62 -26.76 2.81 -11.02
#